data_AF-A0AAV4XG15-F1
#
_entry.id   AF-A0AAV4XG15-F1
#
_cell.length_a   1.000
_cell.length_b   1.000
_cell.length_c   1.000
_cell.angle_alpha   90.00
_cell.angle_beta   90.00
_cell.angle_gamma   90.00
#
_symmetry.space_group_name_H-M   'P 1'
#
loop_
_entity.id
_entity.type
_entity.pdbx_description
1 polymer ?
#
loop_
_entity_poly.entity_id
_entity_poly.type
_entity_poly.pdbx_seq_one_letter_code
_entity_poly.pdbx_strand_id
1 'polypeptide(L)'
;MKPQDLKYLACHVQGCHVLNAFFASNVVGEKSKDKLIQSMKSSIADIASDRNGSLTMARIWMLLSLKQKKLIIETLGREERTLKNNPNANTLMKKFGMFYFRNNIEQWREMQNNFSKTNSCKKKY
;
A
#
# COMPACT_ATOMS: atom_id res chain seq x y z
N MET A 1 -5.19 -16.57 -7.63
CA MET A 1 -4.39 -15.68 -8.49
C MET A 1 -2.94 -15.85 -8.09
N LYS A 2 -2.00 -16.04 -9.02
CA LYS A 2 -0.59 -16.23 -8.65
C LYS A 2 0.00 -14.87 -8.23
N PRO A 3 0.96 -14.83 -7.29
CA PRO A 3 1.60 -13.57 -6.87
C PRO A 3 2.23 -12.78 -8.02
N GLN A 4 2.73 -13.49 -9.05
CA GLN A 4 3.30 -12.88 -10.26
C GLN A 4 2.27 -12.11 -11.09
N ASP A 5 1.05 -12.64 -11.22
CA ASP A 5 -0.03 -11.96 -11.95
C ASP A 5 -0.46 -10.67 -11.23
N LEU A 6 -0.45 -10.70 -9.88
CA LEU A 6 -0.75 -9.53 -9.05
C LEU A 6 0.33 -8.45 -9.17
N LYS A 7 1.61 -8.86 -9.21
CA LYS A 7 2.73 -7.95 -9.50
C LYS A 7 2.56 -7.31 -10.87
N TYR A 8 2.29 -8.11 -11.90
CA TYR A 8 2.07 -7.61 -13.25
C TYR A 8 0.91 -6.60 -13.28
N LEU A 9 -0.21 -6.92 -12.64
CA LEU A 9 -1.36 -6.03 -12.55
C LEU A 9 -1.02 -4.71 -11.82
N ALA A 10 -0.24 -4.77 -10.74
CA ALA A 10 0.14 -3.58 -9.97
C ALA A 10 1.14 -2.66 -10.71
N CYS A 11 2.05 -3.23 -11.50
CA CYS A 11 3.03 -2.48 -12.28
C CYS A 11 2.48 -2.03 -13.65
N HIS A 12 1.40 -2.62 -14.13
CA HIS A 12 0.77 -2.23 -15.39
C HIS A 12 -0.09 -0.96 -15.23
N VAL A 13 0.01 -0.03 -16.20
CA VAL A 13 -0.70 1.26 -16.19
C VAL A 13 -2.21 1.07 -16.05
N GLN A 14 -2.80 0.12 -16.78
CA GLN A 14 -4.23 -0.16 -16.68
C GLN A 14 -4.59 -0.98 -15.44
N GLY A 15 -3.70 -1.86 -14.98
CA GLY A 15 -3.97 -2.73 -13.84
C GLY A 15 -4.03 -1.96 -12.52
N CYS A 16 -3.32 -0.83 -12.43
CA CYS A 16 -3.42 0.05 -11.27
C CYS A 16 -4.84 0.58 -11.05
N HIS A 17 -5.60 0.84 -12.13
CA HIS A 17 -6.98 1.30 -12.05
C HIS A 17 -7.92 0.21 -11.53
N VAL A 18 -7.69 -1.04 -11.95
CA VAL A 18 -8.44 -2.20 -11.46
C VAL A 18 -8.24 -2.40 -9.96
N LEU A 19 -6.98 -2.37 -9.49
CA LEU A 19 -6.68 -2.48 -8.06
C LEU A 19 -7.27 -1.31 -7.28
N ASN A 20 -7.14 -0.08 -7.79
CA ASN A 20 -7.73 1.09 -7.15
C ASN A 20 -9.25 0.99 -7.03
N ALA A 21 -9.95 0.57 -8.10
CA ALA A 21 -11.40 0.36 -8.10
C ALA A 21 -11.80 -0.75 -7.12
N PHE A 22 -11.04 -1.84 -7.05
CA PHE A 22 -11.29 -2.95 -6.13
C PHE A 22 -11.21 -2.50 -4.65
N PHE A 23 -10.17 -1.76 -4.28
CA PHE A 23 -10.02 -1.24 -2.92
C PHE A 23 -11.00 -0.10 -2.61
N ALA A 24 -11.38 0.70 -3.61
CA ALA A 24 -12.33 1.80 -3.46
C ALA A 24 -13.79 1.32 -3.36
N SER A 25 -14.11 0.18 -3.98
CA SER A 25 -15.46 -0.37 -4.01
C SER A 25 -15.96 -0.69 -2.59
N ASN A 26 -17.18 -0.24 -2.30
CA ASN A 26 -17.90 -0.54 -1.06
C ASN A 26 -18.56 -1.92 -1.09
N VAL A 27 -18.67 -2.54 -2.27
CA VAL A 27 -19.28 -3.86 -2.47
C VAL A 27 -18.31 -4.98 -2.08
N VAL A 28 -17.01 -4.72 -2.20
CA VAL A 28 -15.96 -5.69 -1.82
C VAL A 28 -15.77 -5.64 -0.31
N GLY A 29 -16.15 -6.72 0.37
CA GLY A 29 -15.97 -6.86 1.82
C GLY A 29 -14.50 -6.82 2.24
N GLU A 30 -14.23 -6.35 3.47
CA GLU A 30 -12.87 -6.20 4.01
C GLU A 30 -12.06 -7.51 3.94
N LYS A 31 -12.70 -8.66 4.19
CA LYS A 31 -12.07 -9.99 4.09
C LYS A 31 -11.46 -10.27 2.71
N SER A 32 -12.12 -9.83 1.63
CA SER A 32 -11.63 -10.03 0.27
C SER A 32 -10.45 -9.10 -0.04
N LYS A 33 -10.50 -7.87 0.49
CA LYS A 33 -9.38 -6.91 0.42
C LYS A 33 -8.16 -7.42 1.18
N ASP A 34 -8.37 -7.98 2.37
CA ASP A 34 -7.31 -8.59 3.18
C ASP A 34 -6.67 -9.77 2.47
N LYS A 35 -7.46 -10.70 1.91
CA LYS A 35 -6.94 -11.83 1.12
C LYS A 35 -6.08 -11.38 -0.06
N LEU A 36 -6.49 -10.31 -0.75
CA LEU A 36 -5.72 -9.77 -1.87
C LEU A 36 -4.37 -9.23 -1.41
N ILE A 37 -4.34 -8.44 -0.33
CA ILE A 37 -3.09 -7.89 0.24
C ILE A 37 -2.17 -8.99 0.73
N GLN A 38 -2.74 -10.01 1.36
CA GLN A 38 -1.99 -11.17 1.85
C GLN A 38 -1.33 -11.93 0.68
N SER A 39 -2.04 -12.03 -0.45
CA SER A 39 -1.50 -12.61 -1.68
C SER A 39 -0.44 -11.73 -2.35
N MET A 40 -0.58 -10.40 -2.24
CA MET A 40 0.41 -9.44 -2.73
C MET A 40 1.67 -9.38 -1.85
N LYS A 41 1.58 -9.80 -0.58
CA LYS A 41 2.64 -9.66 0.43
C LYS A 41 4.01 -10.13 -0.04
N SER A 42 4.07 -11.28 -0.71
CA SER A 42 5.32 -11.86 -1.23
C SER A 42 5.97 -11.04 -2.36
N SER A 43 5.23 -10.11 -2.95
CA SER A 43 5.66 -9.31 -4.11
C SER A 43 5.59 -7.80 -3.84
N ILE A 44 5.27 -7.37 -2.61
CA ILE A 44 5.14 -5.95 -2.27
C ILE A 44 6.46 -5.21 -2.46
N ALA A 45 7.59 -5.81 -2.11
CA ALA A 45 8.89 -5.18 -2.26
C ALA A 45 9.24 -4.96 -3.74
N ASP A 46 9.01 -5.97 -4.56
CA ASP A 46 9.17 -5.86 -6.02
C ASP A 46 8.28 -4.76 -6.61
N ILE A 47 7.01 -4.69 -6.20
CA ILE A 47 6.07 -3.66 -6.65
C ILE A 47 6.52 -2.27 -6.16
N ALA A 48 7.07 -2.16 -4.96
CA ALA A 48 7.56 -0.90 -4.41
C ALA A 48 8.81 -0.37 -5.12
N SER A 49 9.66 -1.26 -5.64
CA SER A 49 10.84 -0.87 -6.44
C SER A 49 10.47 -0.42 -7.86
N ASP A 50 9.37 -0.93 -8.40
CA ASP A 50 8.90 -0.56 -9.74
C ASP A 50 8.43 0.89 -9.85
N ARG A 51 8.65 1.51 -11.03
CA ARG A 51 8.27 2.89 -11.31
C ARG A 51 6.76 3.10 -11.18
N ASN A 52 5.96 2.21 -11.74
CA ASN A 52 4.50 2.32 -11.72
C ASN A 52 3.95 1.67 -10.45
N GLY A 53 4.53 0.54 -10.04
CA GLY A 53 4.11 -0.17 -8.83
C GLY A 53 4.18 0.68 -7.57
N SER A 54 5.22 1.51 -7.41
CA SER A 54 5.32 2.45 -6.28
C SER A 54 4.17 3.47 -6.25
N LEU A 55 3.74 3.98 -7.41
CA LEU A 55 2.61 4.89 -7.53
C LEU A 55 1.29 4.18 -7.24
N THR A 56 1.11 2.96 -7.74
CA THR A 56 -0.05 2.11 -7.45
C THR A 56 -0.16 1.87 -5.94
N MET A 57 0.94 1.49 -5.30
CA MET A 57 1.01 1.29 -3.84
C MET A 57 0.65 2.58 -3.09
N ALA A 58 1.15 3.74 -3.53
CA ALA A 58 0.82 5.02 -2.92
C ALA A 58 -0.66 5.41 -3.05
N ARG A 59 -1.33 4.98 -4.12
CA ARG A 59 -2.78 5.20 -4.36
C ARG A 59 -3.63 4.26 -3.51
N ILE A 60 -3.37 2.96 -3.57
CA ILE A 60 -4.13 1.98 -2.78
C ILE A 60 -3.96 2.24 -1.29
N TRP A 61 -2.78 2.71 -0.84
CA TRP A 61 -2.52 3.05 0.56
C TRP A 61 -3.56 4.00 1.15
N MET A 62 -4.13 4.90 0.34
CA MET A 62 -5.16 5.84 0.78
C MET A 62 -6.50 5.17 1.07
N LEU A 63 -6.75 3.99 0.49
CA LEU A 63 -7.98 3.23 0.58
C LEU A 63 -7.92 2.09 1.61
N LEU A 64 -6.72 1.77 2.09
CA LEU A 64 -6.50 0.67 3.03
C LEU A 64 -6.87 1.03 4.47
N SER A 65 -7.36 0.03 5.20
CA SER A 65 -7.57 0.11 6.64
C SER A 65 -6.25 0.16 7.40
N LEU A 66 -6.27 0.63 8.65
CA LEU A 66 -5.06 0.64 9.50
C LEU A 66 -4.43 -0.75 9.66
N LYS A 67 -5.26 -1.80 9.77
CA LYS A 67 -4.79 -3.20 9.88
C LYS A 67 -4.00 -3.61 8.65
N GLN A 68 -4.53 -3.28 7.46
CA GLN A 68 -3.90 -3.54 6.17
C GLN A 68 -2.60 -2.77 5.98
N LYS A 69 -2.61 -1.47 6.31
CA LYS A 69 -1.42 -0.61 6.28
C LYS A 69 -0.30 -1.19 7.17
N LYS A 70 -0.66 -1.65 8.37
CA LYS A 70 0.30 -2.26 9.31
C LYS A 70 0.97 -3.51 8.71
N LEU A 71 0.19 -4.39 8.09
CA LEU A 71 0.72 -5.59 7.44
C LEU A 71 1.73 -5.26 6.33
N ILE A 72 1.40 -4.26 5.51
CA ILE A 72 2.25 -3.84 4.39
C ILE A 72 3.54 -3.20 4.89
N ILE A 73 3.47 -2.27 5.85
CA ILE A 73 4.67 -1.59 6.37
C ILE A 73 5.59 -2.54 7.13
N GLU A 74 5.04 -3.53 7.85
CA GLU A 74 5.84 -4.60 8.46
C GLU A 74 6.57 -5.45 7.42
N THR A 75 5.93 -5.72 6.28
CA THR A 75 6.54 -6.49 5.19
C THR A 75 7.66 -5.69 4.52
N LEU A 76 7.38 -4.41 4.18
CA LEU A 76 8.39 -3.49 3.64
C LEU A 76 9.56 -3.29 4.60
N GLY A 77 9.32 -3.33 5.91
CA GLY A 77 10.35 -3.21 6.93
C GLY A 77 11.33 -4.37 6.98
N ARG A 78 10.88 -5.59 6.65
CA ARG A 78 11.76 -6.76 6.54
C ARG A 78 12.66 -6.67 5.32
N GLU A 79 12.13 -6.13 4.23
CA GLU A 79 12.84 -5.99 2.96
C GLU A 79 13.51 -4.62 2.78
N GLU A 80 13.63 -3.84 3.86
CA GLU A 80 14.13 -2.47 3.80
C GLU A 80 15.55 -2.39 3.21
N ARG A 81 16.41 -3.36 3.50
CA ARG A 81 17.79 -3.41 2.98
C ARG A 81 17.82 -3.46 1.45
N THR A 82 16.92 -4.21 0.84
CA THR A 82 16.79 -4.34 -0.63
C THR A 82 16.16 -3.09 -1.24
N LEU A 83 15.21 -2.49 -0.53
CA LEU A 83 14.42 -1.34 -0.99
C LEU A 83 15.15 0.00 -0.83
N LYS A 84 16.09 0.12 0.12
CA LYS A 84 16.87 1.34 0.35
C LYS A 84 17.70 1.75 -0.88
N ASN A 85 18.10 0.77 -1.70
CA ASN A 85 18.84 1.00 -2.93
C ASN A 85 17.96 1.57 -4.06
N ASN A 86 16.64 1.47 -3.95
CA ASN A 86 15.70 1.95 -4.97
C ASN A 86 15.11 3.31 -4.57
N PRO A 87 15.25 4.37 -5.41
CA PRO A 87 14.76 5.70 -5.10
C PRO A 87 13.23 5.76 -4.97
N ASN A 88 12.52 4.96 -5.79
CA ASN A 88 11.05 4.85 -5.77
C ASN A 88 10.57 4.27 -4.43
N ALA A 89 11.18 3.16 -4.01
CA ALA A 89 10.85 2.49 -2.76
C ALA A 89 11.19 3.35 -1.54
N ASN A 90 12.32 4.08 -1.57
CA ASN A 90 12.68 5.02 -0.51
C ASN A 90 11.64 6.14 -0.37
N THR A 91 11.20 6.71 -1.49
CA THR A 91 10.14 7.74 -1.50
C THR A 91 8.83 7.19 -0.95
N LEU A 92 8.47 5.95 -1.33
CA LEU A 92 7.28 5.27 -0.83
C LEU A 92 7.36 5.02 0.69
N MET A 93 8.51 4.58 1.21
CA MET A 93 8.73 4.36 2.64
C MET A 93 8.60 5.63 3.46
N LYS A 94 9.13 6.75 2.95
CA LYS A 94 8.92 8.06 3.55
C LYS A 94 7.43 8.42 3.60
N LYS A 95 6.71 8.21 2.49
CA LYS A 95 5.26 8.46 2.40
C LYS A 95 4.45 7.56 3.35
N PHE A 96 4.89 6.33 3.58
CA PHE A 96 4.25 5.41 4.52
C PHE A 96 4.61 5.70 5.98
N GLY A 97 5.56 6.60 6.24
CA GLY A 97 5.98 6.96 7.58
C GLY A 97 6.76 5.84 8.27
N MET A 98 7.61 5.11 7.53
CA MET A 98 8.45 4.03 8.06
C MET A 98 9.26 4.46 9.30
N PHE A 99 9.72 5.72 9.31
CA PHE A 99 10.42 6.33 10.45
C PHE A 99 9.54 6.37 11.72
N TYR A 100 8.31 6.87 11.59
CA TYR A 100 7.36 6.90 12.71
C TYR A 100 6.97 5.50 13.14
N PHE A 101 6.79 4.56 12.21
CA PHE A 101 6.45 3.18 12.56
C PHE A 101 7.50 2.51 13.46
N ARG A 102 8.79 2.83 13.26
CA ARG A 102 9.89 2.30 14.09
C ARG A 102 10.05 3.01 15.42
N ASN A 103 9.95 4.33 15.43
CA ASN A 103 10.25 5.14 16.60
C ASN A 103 9.03 5.33 17.51
N ASN A 104 7.83 5.46 16.93
CA ASN A 104 6.59 5.68 17.64
C ASN A 104 5.37 5.21 16.84
N ILE A 105 4.93 3.98 17.11
CA ILE A 105 3.78 3.37 16.43
C ILE A 105 2.46 4.10 16.69
N GLU A 106 2.33 4.83 17.81
CA GLU A 106 1.14 5.61 18.14
C GLU A 106 1.04 6.86 17.25
N GLN A 107 2.13 7.62 17.14
CA GLN A 107 2.22 8.75 16.21
C GLN A 107 2.01 8.29 14.75
N TRP A 108 2.55 7.13 14.39
CA TRP A 108 2.29 6.55 13.07
C TRP A 108 0.80 6.26 12.87
N ARG A 109 0.13 5.65 13.86
CA ARG A 109 -1.31 5.35 13.79
C ARG A 109 -2.14 6.64 13.64
N GLU A 110 -1.82 7.69 14.39
CA GLU A 110 -2.48 8.99 14.29
C GLU A 110 -2.29 9.62 12.91
N MET A 111 -1.06 9.62 12.40
CA MET A 111 -0.75 10.07 11.04
C MET A 111 -1.58 9.32 9.99
N GLN A 112 -1.68 7.99 10.11
CA GLN A 112 -2.45 7.17 9.18
C GLN A 112 -3.98 7.37 9.32
N ASN A 113 -4.48 7.63 10.53
CA ASN A 113 -5.89 7.95 10.78
C ASN A 113 -6.26 9.30 10.15
N ASN A 114 -5.42 10.32 10.31
CA ASN A 114 -5.64 11.63 9.71
C ASN A 114 -5.60 11.59 8.18
N PHE A 115 -4.74 10.74 7.61
CA PHE A 115 -4.71 10.44 6.17
C PHE A 115 -5.99 9.77 5.66
N SER A 116 -6.69 9.03 6.52
CA SER A 116 -7.93 8.33 6.14
C SER A 116 -9.12 9.29 6.20
N LYS A 117 -9.16 10.18 7.22
CA LYS A 117 -10.20 11.21 7.41
C LYS A 117 -10.20 12.30 6.34
N THR A 118 -9.03 12.71 5.85
CA THR A 118 -8.93 13.71 4.76
C THR A 118 -9.52 13.21 3.44
N ASN A 119 -9.57 11.89 3.23
CA ASN A 119 -10.13 11.28 2.02
C ASN A 119 -11.64 11.03 2.09
N SER A 120 -12.22 10.83 3.28
CA SER A 120 -13.69 10.75 3.42
C SER A 120 -14.37 12.08 3.08
N CYS A 121 -13.70 13.22 3.31
CA CYS A 121 -14.21 14.55 2.92
C CYS A 121 -14.15 14.81 1.40
N LYS A 122 -13.31 14.08 0.65
CA LYS A 122 -13.19 14.23 -0.81
C LYS A 122 -14.08 13.26 -1.61
N LYS A 123 -14.82 12.38 -0.96
CA LYS A 123 -15.78 11.44 -1.58
C LYS A 123 -17.19 12.04 -1.81
N LYS A 124 -17.36 13.36 -1.69
CA LYS A 124 -18.60 14.07 -2.03
C LYS A 124 -18.42 14.86 -3.32
N TYR A 125 -18.35 14.21 -4.48
CA TYR A 125 -18.71 14.79 -5.79
C TYR A 125 -19.00 13.63 -6.74
#